data_AF-A0A1H6VH76-F1
#
_entry.id   AF-A0A1H6VH76-F1
#
_cell.length_a   1.000
_cell.length_b   1.000
_cell.length_c   1.000
_cell.angle_alpha   90.00
_cell.angle_beta   90.00
_cell.angle_gamma   90.00
#
_symmetry.space_group_name_H-M   'P 1'
#
loop_
_entity.id
_entity.type
_entity.pdbx_description
1 polymer ?
#
loop_
_entity_poly.entity_id
_entity_poly.type
_entity_poly.pdbx_seq_one_letter_code
_entity_poly.pdbx_strand_id
1 'polypeptide(L)'
;MTMTRRSVLTGIGATSFLAACGGEDGSGAPSPAPAPPTAPAPTPTPVPTPVSALRSVLTLGMSVFLGADLVGGNYPDRAAFMQARAPVRYFVDRLEALRGQGGGGTISEVNRAVGGSFDNDTPTQYAEVAGQSFDLVFLGLGMNSGSAYGVHGRGPNADYTRRILRDLIQQIKKDRARPILCNTIHPWPEKITPVSINSALQEGVAWPASSATLYQRVPLRFDQGANDLVARDGSFSTGPGRFLSAGSQLRVLSGGGLNDGRTLRIAERLSPERLRIEAGDIQQSGDLEAVVQHYAPDLEPVLDPPPSRQTQRRDWNGSGATVDGVASYRVWNSMLQELCAETDTLLLDMEYRGFAWVEKRGWESVYTSVYAGERFETFNHPQLEAQSAIYGGLMRHLAELVHQNALPPGYAVLRGPDVHAVAGA
;
A
#
# COMPACT_ATOMS: atom_id res chain seq x y z
N MET A 1 16.95 -51.71 22.53
CA MET A 1 18.35 -52.01 22.92
C MET A 1 19.23 -51.18 22.00
N THR A 2 20.08 -50.23 22.40
CA THR A 2 20.78 -49.99 23.67
C THR A 2 21.18 -48.49 23.68
N MET A 3 21.12 -47.86 24.85
CA MET A 3 21.52 -46.48 25.13
C MET A 3 23.04 -46.28 25.17
N THR A 4 23.49 -45.06 24.90
CA THR A 4 24.68 -44.40 25.51
C THR A 4 24.48 -42.89 25.36
N ARG A 5 23.99 -42.13 26.35
CA ARG A 5 24.66 -41.54 27.54
C ARG A 5 26.03 -40.92 27.26
N ARG A 6 26.08 -39.59 27.27
CA ARG A 6 27.10 -38.79 27.95
C ARG A 6 26.44 -37.63 28.69
N SER A 7 26.79 -37.51 29.96
CA SER A 7 26.42 -36.49 30.94
C SER A 7 27.70 -35.83 31.43
N VAL A 8 27.70 -34.51 31.65
CA VAL A 8 28.46 -33.73 32.68
C VAL A 8 27.73 -32.36 32.76
N LEU A 9 27.03 -31.97 33.84
CA LEU A 9 27.49 -31.30 35.11
C LEU A 9 28.15 -29.91 34.82
N THR A 10 27.94 -28.77 35.52
CA THR A 10 27.52 -28.45 36.90
C THR A 10 27.32 -26.92 37.09
N GLY A 11 26.59 -26.52 38.15
CA GLY A 11 26.69 -25.23 38.89
C GLY A 11 25.36 -24.45 38.88
N ILE A 12 24.51 -24.34 39.92
CA ILE A 12 24.57 -24.24 41.40
C ILE A 12 25.18 -22.94 41.95
N GLY A 13 24.34 -22.17 42.66
CA GLY A 13 24.65 -21.10 43.62
C GLY A 13 23.50 -20.06 43.66
N ALA A 14 22.42 -20.24 44.45
CA ALA A 14 22.24 -19.94 45.89
C ALA A 14 22.30 -18.40 46.18
N THR A 15 21.43 -17.74 46.95
CA THR A 15 20.78 -18.09 48.23
C THR A 15 19.60 -17.14 48.52
N SER A 16 18.55 -17.70 49.13
CA SER A 16 17.55 -16.98 49.93
C SER A 16 18.02 -16.92 51.40
N PHE A 17 17.72 -15.83 52.12
CA PHE A 17 17.87 -15.75 53.57
C PHE A 17 16.52 -15.47 54.24
N LEU A 18 16.19 -16.33 55.21
CA LEU A 18 15.14 -16.20 56.23
C LEU A 18 15.80 -16.51 57.58
N ALA A 19 15.62 -15.64 58.57
CA ALA A 19 15.62 -15.86 60.02
C ALA A 19 15.48 -14.46 60.68
N ALA A 20 14.52 -14.09 61.55
CA ALA A 20 13.85 -14.67 62.72
C ALA A 20 14.32 -14.01 64.05
N CYS A 21 13.33 -13.46 64.76
CA CYS A 21 13.17 -13.27 66.22
C CYS A 21 14.00 -12.23 67.02
N GLY A 22 13.26 -11.39 67.77
CA GLY A 22 13.49 -11.18 69.20
C GLY A 22 13.60 -9.72 69.69
N GLY A 23 12.83 -9.37 70.73
CA GLY A 23 13.22 -8.36 71.73
C GLY A 23 12.28 -7.19 71.94
N GLU A 24 11.41 -7.31 72.95
CA GLU A 24 10.76 -6.21 73.65
C GLU A 24 11.80 -5.34 74.37
N ASP A 25 11.66 -4.01 74.33
CA ASP A 25 11.99 -3.12 75.44
C ASP A 25 11.33 -1.74 75.19
N GLY A 26 10.54 -1.31 76.17
CA GLY A 26 9.86 -0.02 76.16
C GLY A 26 10.77 1.13 76.57
N SER A 27 10.63 2.26 75.89
CA SER A 27 11.03 3.56 76.43
C SER A 27 10.20 4.68 75.78
N GLY A 28 9.72 5.61 76.60
CA GLY A 28 8.64 6.55 76.26
C GLY A 28 9.00 7.70 75.31
N ALA A 29 7.94 8.16 74.63
CA ALA A 29 7.69 9.34 73.80
C ALA A 29 8.75 10.46 73.64
N PRO A 30 8.74 11.08 72.44
CA PRO A 30 8.53 12.52 72.31
C PRO A 30 7.24 12.86 71.56
N SER A 31 6.61 13.95 71.99
CA SER A 31 5.40 14.54 71.41
C SER A 31 5.54 14.83 69.91
N PRO A 32 4.50 14.60 69.06
CA PRO A 32 4.58 14.93 67.64
C PRO A 32 4.70 16.45 67.45
N ALA A 33 5.68 16.86 66.64
CA ALA A 33 5.77 18.23 66.16
C ALA A 33 4.58 18.54 65.22
N PRO A 34 4.06 19.78 65.20
CA PRO A 34 2.97 20.17 64.31
C PRO A 34 3.34 19.92 62.84
N ALA A 35 2.43 19.30 62.09
CA ALA A 35 2.59 19.11 60.66
C ALA A 35 2.68 20.47 59.94
N PRO A 36 3.62 20.67 59.02
CA PRO A 36 3.70 21.90 58.23
C PRO A 36 2.41 22.06 57.39
N PRO A 37 1.94 23.30 57.18
CA PRO A 37 0.77 23.55 56.35
C PRO A 37 1.00 22.97 54.95
N THR A 38 0.03 22.21 54.46
CA THR A 38 0.01 21.67 53.10
C THR A 38 0.25 22.79 52.10
N ALA A 39 1.29 22.63 51.28
CA ALA A 39 1.56 23.54 50.17
C ALA A 39 0.28 23.67 49.30
N PRO A 40 -0.07 24.88 48.85
CA PRO A 40 -1.19 25.08 47.95
C PRO A 40 -1.07 24.13 46.76
N ALA A 41 -2.15 23.44 46.43
CA ALA A 41 -2.20 22.65 45.20
C ALA A 41 -1.76 23.54 44.03
N PRO A 42 -0.84 23.08 43.16
CA PRO A 42 -0.40 23.88 42.04
C PRO A 42 -1.63 24.27 41.23
N THR A 43 -1.84 25.59 41.07
CA THR A 43 -2.85 26.12 40.17
C THR A 43 -2.65 25.45 38.81
N PRO A 44 -3.66 24.78 38.24
CA PRO A 44 -3.51 24.15 36.93
C PRO A 44 -3.04 25.23 35.96
N THR A 45 -1.83 25.05 35.43
CA THR A 45 -1.30 25.92 34.39
C THR A 45 -2.28 25.81 33.22
N PRO A 46 -2.82 26.93 32.69
CA PRO A 46 -3.67 26.87 31.52
C PRO A 46 -2.87 26.15 30.42
N VAL A 47 -3.42 25.03 29.93
CA VAL A 47 -2.87 24.33 28.77
C VAL A 47 -2.85 25.36 27.65
N PRO A 48 -1.71 25.62 26.98
CA PRO A 48 -1.66 26.56 25.86
C PRO A 48 -2.70 26.11 24.84
N THR A 49 -3.67 26.98 24.49
CA THR A 49 -4.66 26.68 23.45
C THR A 49 -3.91 26.43 22.16
N PRO A 50 -3.83 25.19 21.66
CA PRO A 50 -3.01 24.93 20.49
C PRO A 50 -3.86 25.27 19.26
N VAL A 51 -3.64 26.48 18.73
CA VAL A 51 -4.27 26.93 17.49
C VAL A 51 -3.34 26.52 16.36
N SER A 52 -3.47 25.29 15.89
CA SER A 52 -2.81 24.84 14.66
C SER A 52 -3.13 25.81 13.53
N ALA A 53 -2.11 26.42 12.92
CA ALA A 53 -2.26 27.42 11.86
C ALA A 53 -2.68 26.83 10.49
N LEU A 54 -2.91 25.51 10.41
CA LEU A 54 -3.32 24.82 9.18
C LEU A 54 -4.62 25.39 8.61
N ARG A 55 -4.65 25.73 7.33
CA ARG A 55 -5.78 26.35 6.63
C ARG A 55 -6.20 25.58 5.39
N SER A 56 -5.29 24.85 4.76
CA SER A 56 -5.61 24.14 3.52
C SER A 56 -4.97 22.75 3.44
N VAL A 57 -5.73 21.81 2.90
CA VAL A 57 -5.28 20.44 2.64
C VAL A 57 -5.59 20.02 1.22
N LEU A 58 -4.69 19.23 0.64
CA LEU A 58 -4.85 18.60 -0.67
C LEU A 58 -4.87 17.09 -0.50
N THR A 59 -5.78 16.42 -1.19
CA THR A 59 -5.81 14.96 -1.31
C THR A 59 -5.51 14.54 -2.73
N LEU A 60 -4.53 13.67 -2.91
CA LEU A 60 -4.17 13.03 -4.17
C LEU A 60 -4.23 11.51 -4.03
N GLY A 61 -4.15 10.82 -5.15
CA GLY A 61 -4.07 9.38 -5.26
C GLY A 61 -5.34 8.81 -5.88
N MET A 62 -5.88 7.78 -5.25
CA MET A 62 -6.78 6.84 -5.92
C MET A 62 -8.22 6.80 -5.38
N SER A 63 -9.06 5.93 -5.95
CA SER A 63 -10.51 5.87 -5.70
C SER A 63 -10.92 5.72 -4.23
N VAL A 64 -10.13 5.04 -3.39
CA VAL A 64 -10.42 4.98 -1.93
C VAL A 64 -10.36 6.38 -1.30
N PHE A 65 -9.40 7.21 -1.71
CA PHE A 65 -9.24 8.57 -1.23
C PHE A 65 -10.19 9.57 -1.88
N LEU A 66 -10.80 9.20 -3.00
CA LEU A 66 -11.98 9.88 -3.55
C LEU A 66 -13.27 9.56 -2.76
N GLY A 67 -13.26 8.49 -1.95
CA GLY A 67 -14.45 7.99 -1.25
C GLY A 67 -15.32 7.05 -2.10
N ALA A 68 -14.78 6.48 -3.18
CA ALA A 68 -15.53 5.63 -4.10
C ALA A 68 -15.95 4.29 -3.46
N ASP A 69 -17.04 3.72 -4.00
CA ASP A 69 -17.52 2.36 -3.74
C ASP A 69 -17.78 2.00 -2.27
N LEU A 70 -18.18 3.02 -1.48
CA LEU A 70 -18.65 2.85 -0.10
C LEU A 70 -20.08 2.31 0.00
N VAL A 71 -20.87 2.53 -1.05
CA VAL A 71 -22.28 2.12 -1.15
C VAL A 71 -22.63 1.74 -2.59
N GLY A 72 -23.67 0.91 -2.75
CA GLY A 72 -24.16 0.45 -4.05
C GLY A 72 -24.72 1.57 -4.92
N GLY A 73 -24.84 1.31 -6.23
CA GLY A 73 -25.29 2.29 -7.23
C GLY A 73 -26.70 2.86 -6.97
N ASN A 74 -27.54 2.12 -6.26
CA ASN A 74 -28.92 2.51 -5.93
C ASN A 74 -29.03 3.45 -4.71
N TYR A 75 -27.91 3.85 -4.10
CA TYR A 75 -27.91 4.72 -2.92
C TYR A 75 -28.34 6.16 -3.28
N PRO A 76 -29.37 6.74 -2.63
CA PRO A 76 -29.78 8.13 -2.86
C PRO A 76 -28.65 9.11 -2.56
N ASP A 77 -28.41 10.05 -3.47
CA ASP A 77 -27.32 11.02 -3.34
C ASP A 77 -25.94 10.39 -3.16
N ARG A 78 -25.71 9.19 -3.74
CA ARG A 78 -24.48 8.40 -3.64
C ARG A 78 -23.20 9.24 -3.74
N ALA A 79 -23.13 10.13 -4.74
CA ALA A 79 -21.94 10.96 -4.95
C ALA A 79 -21.65 11.87 -3.74
N ALA A 80 -22.66 12.59 -3.25
CA ALA A 80 -22.52 13.45 -2.08
C ALA A 80 -22.22 12.64 -0.82
N PHE A 81 -22.88 11.48 -0.65
CA PHE A 81 -22.64 10.57 0.46
C PHE A 81 -21.19 10.08 0.52
N MET A 82 -20.65 9.68 -0.63
CA MET A 82 -19.28 9.20 -0.78
C MET A 82 -18.26 10.32 -0.54
N GLN A 83 -18.49 11.50 -1.12
CA GLN A 83 -17.62 12.66 -0.93
C GLN A 83 -17.54 13.09 0.54
N ALA A 84 -18.67 13.11 1.25
CA ALA A 84 -18.74 13.41 2.67
C ALA A 84 -18.04 12.37 3.56
N ARG A 85 -17.60 11.24 3.00
CA ARG A 85 -16.94 10.13 3.69
C ARG A 85 -15.63 9.74 3.04
N ALA A 86 -15.04 10.61 2.22
CA ALA A 86 -13.68 10.43 1.78
C ALA A 86 -12.74 10.38 3.01
N PRO A 87 -11.67 9.56 3.01
CA PRO A 87 -10.76 9.42 4.14
C PRO A 87 -10.31 10.75 4.78
N VAL A 88 -9.87 11.71 3.97
CA VAL A 88 -9.36 13.01 4.47
C VAL A 88 -10.48 13.89 5.03
N ARG A 89 -11.74 13.65 4.65
CA ARG A 89 -12.88 14.36 5.23
C ARG A 89 -13.01 14.12 6.73
N TYR A 90 -12.72 12.90 7.20
CA TYR A 90 -12.69 12.59 8.63
C TYR A 90 -11.63 13.40 9.40
N PHE A 91 -10.51 13.74 8.76
CA PHE A 91 -9.48 14.60 9.33
C PHE A 91 -9.98 16.05 9.40
N VAL A 92 -10.54 16.57 8.30
CA VAL A 92 -11.04 17.94 8.21
C VAL A 92 -12.15 18.18 9.23
N ASP A 93 -13.20 17.34 9.24
CA ASP A 93 -14.34 17.48 10.15
C ASP A 93 -13.89 17.45 11.61
N ARG A 94 -12.94 16.57 11.96
CA ARG A 94 -12.43 16.48 13.33
C ARG A 94 -11.60 17.69 13.72
N LEU A 95 -10.73 18.17 12.84
CA LEU A 95 -9.90 19.34 13.12
C LEU A 95 -10.75 20.62 13.23
N GLU A 96 -11.76 20.77 12.37
CA GLU A 96 -12.74 21.85 12.48
C GLU A 96 -13.54 21.78 13.78
N ALA A 97 -13.99 20.59 14.19
CA ALA A 97 -14.69 20.42 15.48
C ALA A 97 -13.81 20.78 16.69
N LEU A 98 -12.55 20.35 16.69
CA LEU A 98 -11.58 20.68 17.76
C LEU A 98 -11.29 22.19 17.80
N ARG A 99 -11.25 22.85 16.64
CA ARG A 99 -11.05 24.30 16.53
C ARG A 99 -12.28 25.10 16.91
N GLY A 100 -13.47 24.65 16.54
CA GLY A 100 -14.75 25.31 16.86
C GLY A 100 -14.96 25.41 18.37
N GLN A 101 -14.47 24.44 19.14
CA GLN A 101 -14.42 24.50 20.61
C GLN A 101 -13.54 25.64 21.16
N GLY A 102 -12.70 26.27 20.33
CA GLY A 102 -11.85 27.41 20.64
C GLY A 102 -11.96 28.61 19.68
N GLY A 103 -13.02 28.70 18.87
CA GLY A 103 -13.26 29.80 17.92
C GLY A 103 -12.44 29.77 16.61
N GLY A 104 -11.83 28.64 16.26
CA GLY A 104 -11.02 28.49 15.05
C GLY A 104 -11.83 28.27 13.76
N GLY A 105 -11.25 28.68 12.63
CA GLY A 105 -11.89 28.75 11.31
C GLY A 105 -11.91 27.45 10.50
N THR A 106 -12.61 27.53 9.37
CA THR A 106 -12.79 26.45 8.38
C THR A 106 -11.48 26.07 7.68
N ILE A 107 -11.41 24.83 7.21
CA ILE A 107 -10.29 24.30 6.42
C ILE A 107 -10.71 24.22 4.95
N SER A 108 -9.88 24.78 4.08
CA SER A 108 -10.03 24.60 2.64
C SER A 108 -9.55 23.20 2.26
N GLU A 109 -10.47 22.34 1.84
CA GLU A 109 -10.18 20.99 1.38
C GLU A 109 -10.28 20.92 -0.14
N VAL A 110 -9.20 20.47 -0.79
CA VAL A 110 -9.19 20.15 -2.22
C VAL A 110 -8.91 18.66 -2.38
N ASN A 111 -9.83 17.93 -3.00
CA ASN A 111 -9.62 16.55 -3.39
C ASN A 111 -9.40 16.45 -4.92
N ARG A 112 -8.28 15.87 -5.31
CA ARG A 112 -7.87 15.58 -6.70
C ARG A 112 -7.51 14.11 -6.89
N ALA A 113 -7.89 13.24 -5.96
CA ALA A 113 -7.77 11.80 -6.16
C ALA A 113 -8.63 11.36 -7.35
N VAL A 114 -8.10 10.46 -8.17
CA VAL A 114 -8.72 9.99 -9.41
C VAL A 114 -8.97 8.49 -9.34
N GLY A 115 -10.21 8.08 -9.63
CA GLY A 115 -10.55 6.66 -9.68
C GLY A 115 -9.79 5.92 -10.77
N GLY A 116 -9.30 4.72 -10.47
CA GLY A 116 -8.52 3.90 -11.39
C GLY A 116 -7.07 4.36 -11.64
N SER A 117 -6.63 5.48 -11.04
CA SER A 117 -5.24 5.95 -11.18
C SER A 117 -4.23 5.02 -10.52
N PHE A 118 -3.05 4.93 -11.12
CA PHE A 118 -1.87 4.32 -10.53
C PHE A 118 -1.01 5.39 -9.85
N ASP A 119 -0.11 4.98 -8.96
CA ASP A 119 0.62 5.91 -8.08
C ASP A 119 1.55 6.84 -8.89
N ASN A 120 1.98 6.44 -10.08
CA ASN A 120 2.74 7.27 -11.02
C ASN A 120 1.92 8.39 -11.67
N ASP A 121 0.60 8.38 -11.58
CA ASP A 121 -0.28 9.42 -12.12
C ASP A 121 -0.46 10.58 -11.13
N THR A 122 -0.07 10.37 -9.86
CA THR A 122 -0.17 11.36 -8.77
C THR A 122 0.49 12.71 -9.08
N PRO A 123 1.66 12.79 -9.77
CA PRO A 123 2.23 14.08 -10.16
C PRO A 123 1.34 14.90 -11.10
N THR A 124 0.59 14.25 -12.00
CA THR A 124 -0.37 14.95 -12.88
C THR A 124 -1.48 15.57 -12.05
N GLN A 125 -2.00 14.84 -11.06
CA GLN A 125 -3.03 15.37 -10.13
C GLN A 125 -2.51 16.56 -9.31
N TYR A 126 -1.22 16.55 -8.92
CA TYR A 126 -0.60 17.70 -8.24
C TYR A 126 -0.44 18.90 -9.19
N ALA A 127 -0.09 18.66 -10.45
CA ALA A 127 0.06 19.73 -11.44
C ALA A 127 -1.27 20.46 -11.73
N GLU A 128 -2.41 19.80 -11.61
CA GLU A 128 -3.75 20.41 -11.79
C GLU A 128 -4.08 21.50 -10.75
N VAL A 129 -3.36 21.54 -9.63
CA VAL A 129 -3.52 22.55 -8.58
C VAL A 129 -2.33 23.50 -8.48
N ALA A 130 -1.50 23.55 -9.53
CA ALA A 130 -0.37 24.45 -9.61
C ALA A 130 -0.77 25.91 -9.30
N GLY A 131 0.02 26.57 -8.44
CA GLY A 131 -0.24 27.93 -7.99
C GLY A 131 -1.13 28.04 -6.74
N GLN A 132 -1.71 26.93 -6.26
CA GLN A 132 -2.38 26.88 -4.95
C GLN A 132 -1.39 26.49 -3.85
N SER A 133 -1.60 27.00 -2.63
CA SER A 133 -0.77 26.68 -1.46
C SER A 133 -1.54 25.79 -0.49
N PHE A 134 -0.89 24.72 -0.04
CA PHE A 134 -1.45 23.74 0.90
C PHE A 134 -0.54 23.61 2.11
N ASP A 135 -1.11 23.38 3.29
CA ASP A 135 -0.31 23.08 4.48
C ASP A 135 0.02 21.59 4.56
N LEU A 136 -0.95 20.73 4.22
CA LEU A 136 -0.78 19.28 4.12
C LEU A 136 -1.17 18.76 2.74
N VAL A 137 -0.42 17.79 2.24
CA VAL A 137 -0.78 17.02 1.03
C VAL A 137 -0.84 15.55 1.39
N PHE A 138 -2.02 14.96 1.32
CA PHE A 138 -2.27 13.54 1.53
C PHE A 138 -2.09 12.79 0.22
N LEU A 139 -1.25 11.75 0.25
CA LEU A 139 -0.98 10.86 -0.87
C LEU A 139 -1.60 9.49 -0.56
N GLY A 140 -2.78 9.23 -1.11
CA GLY A 140 -3.51 7.98 -0.93
C GLY A 140 -3.14 6.92 -1.96
N LEU A 141 -2.20 6.04 -1.62
CA LEU A 141 -1.45 5.25 -2.60
C LEU A 141 -1.66 3.73 -2.44
N GLY A 142 -1.32 3.00 -3.49
CA GLY A 142 -0.99 1.58 -3.40
C GLY A 142 -2.09 0.57 -3.77
N MET A 143 -3.39 0.91 -3.76
CA MET A 143 -4.38 -0.15 -4.06
C MET A 143 -4.43 -0.58 -5.53
N ASN A 144 -4.20 0.29 -6.51
CA ASN A 144 -4.16 -0.12 -7.92
C ASN A 144 -2.75 -0.60 -8.26
N SER A 145 -1.75 0.13 -7.76
CA SER A 145 -0.34 -0.11 -8.01
C SER A 145 0.20 -1.37 -7.31
N GLY A 146 -0.34 -1.74 -6.14
CA GLY A 146 -0.05 -2.98 -5.43
C GLY A 146 -0.81 -4.20 -5.97
N SER A 147 -1.79 -4.01 -6.85
CA SER A 147 -2.49 -5.13 -7.51
C SER A 147 -1.58 -5.85 -8.50
N ALA A 148 -1.99 -7.04 -8.95
CA ALA A 148 -1.29 -7.73 -10.03
C ALA A 148 -1.17 -6.86 -11.31
N TYR A 149 -2.17 -5.99 -11.60
CA TYR A 149 -2.06 -5.04 -12.71
C TYR A 149 -0.99 -3.98 -12.49
N GLY A 150 -0.79 -3.53 -11.26
CA GLY A 150 0.17 -2.49 -10.93
C GLY A 150 1.60 -3.01 -10.81
N VAL A 151 1.78 -4.12 -10.10
CA VAL A 151 3.12 -4.72 -9.87
C VAL A 151 3.61 -5.48 -11.10
N HIS A 152 2.71 -6.12 -11.85
CA HIS A 152 3.08 -7.08 -12.91
C HIS A 152 2.50 -6.76 -14.30
N GLY A 153 1.46 -5.91 -14.35
CA GLY A 153 0.70 -5.63 -15.57
C GLY A 153 1.00 -4.24 -16.14
N ARG A 154 -0.07 -3.50 -16.47
CA ARG A 154 -0.03 -2.21 -17.17
C ARG A 154 0.55 -1.06 -16.33
N GLY A 155 0.66 -1.21 -15.01
CA GLY A 155 1.22 -0.20 -14.13
C GLY A 155 2.75 -0.13 -14.24
N PRO A 156 3.35 1.01 -13.88
CA PRO A 156 4.80 1.09 -13.81
C PRO A 156 5.36 0.27 -12.65
N ASN A 157 6.58 -0.23 -12.84
CA ASN A 157 7.27 -1.00 -11.82
C ASN A 157 7.51 -0.18 -10.54
N ALA A 158 7.73 -0.89 -9.43
CA ALA A 158 7.91 -0.27 -8.12
C ALA A 158 9.08 0.73 -8.10
N ASP A 159 10.19 0.44 -8.80
CA ASP A 159 11.37 1.31 -8.82
C ASP A 159 11.15 2.63 -9.56
N TYR A 160 10.49 2.58 -10.71
CA TYR A 160 10.09 3.74 -11.49
C TYR A 160 9.14 4.58 -10.66
N THR A 161 8.10 3.95 -10.10
CA THR A 161 7.09 4.64 -9.30
C THR A 161 7.70 5.25 -8.05
N ARG A 162 8.63 4.57 -7.38
CA ARG A 162 9.40 5.11 -6.26
C ARG A 162 10.19 6.36 -6.66
N ARG A 163 10.83 6.40 -7.83
CA ARG A 163 11.54 7.61 -8.32
C ARG A 163 10.56 8.76 -8.54
N ILE A 164 9.47 8.52 -9.26
CA ILE A 164 8.45 9.55 -9.53
C ILE A 164 7.85 10.11 -8.24
N LEU A 165 7.48 9.25 -7.29
CA LEU A 165 6.91 9.67 -6.02
C LEU A 165 7.92 10.42 -5.14
N ARG A 166 9.20 10.02 -5.16
CA ARG A 166 10.28 10.74 -4.45
C ARG A 166 10.39 12.18 -4.94
N ASP A 167 10.42 12.38 -6.25
CA ASP A 167 10.50 13.71 -6.85
C ASP A 167 9.26 14.56 -6.49
N LEU A 168 8.08 13.96 -6.53
CA LEU A 168 6.84 14.61 -6.11
C LEU A 168 6.87 15.03 -4.63
N ILE A 169 7.29 14.13 -3.73
CA ILE A 169 7.39 14.40 -2.29
C ILE A 169 8.34 15.58 -2.04
N GLN A 170 9.49 15.61 -2.71
CA GLN A 170 10.44 16.72 -2.61
C GLN A 170 9.87 18.02 -3.15
N GLN A 171 9.11 17.96 -4.25
CA GLN A 171 8.43 19.12 -4.81
C GLN A 171 7.37 19.68 -3.84
N ILE A 172 6.55 18.83 -3.23
CA ILE A 172 5.57 19.23 -2.21
C ILE A 172 6.25 19.95 -1.03
N LYS A 173 7.38 19.40 -0.54
CA LYS A 173 8.16 20.03 0.53
C LYS A 173 8.75 21.38 0.12
N LYS A 174 9.22 21.50 -1.12
CA LYS A 174 9.73 22.75 -1.69
C LYS A 174 8.64 23.82 -1.77
N ASP A 175 7.40 23.41 -2.05
CA ASP A 175 6.21 24.27 -2.03
C ASP A 175 5.73 24.59 -0.61
N ARG A 176 6.50 24.22 0.42
CA ARG A 176 6.27 24.45 1.85
C ARG A 176 5.04 23.74 2.42
N ALA A 177 4.50 22.78 1.68
CA ALA A 177 3.50 21.87 2.18
C ALA A 177 4.16 20.65 2.83
N ARG A 178 3.48 20.01 3.77
CA ARG A 178 3.93 18.78 4.39
C ARG A 178 3.25 17.57 3.73
N PRO A 179 4.00 16.68 3.05
CA PRO A 179 3.43 15.45 2.52
C PRO A 179 3.11 14.47 3.65
N ILE A 180 2.02 13.74 3.49
CA ILE A 180 1.61 12.62 4.34
C ILE A 180 1.24 11.46 3.41
N LEU A 181 2.03 10.38 3.46
CA LEU A 181 1.72 9.19 2.67
C LEU A 181 0.77 8.30 3.44
N CYS A 182 -0.20 7.74 2.73
CA CYS A 182 -1.07 6.70 3.25
C CYS A 182 -0.86 5.46 2.40
N ASN A 183 -0.43 4.37 3.02
CA ASN A 183 -0.47 3.06 2.36
C ASN A 183 -1.92 2.55 2.30
N THR A 184 -2.12 1.34 1.77
CA THR A 184 -3.46 0.77 1.60
C THR A 184 -3.61 -0.55 2.34
N ILE A 185 -4.87 -0.88 2.66
CA ILE A 185 -5.25 -2.25 3.02
C ILE A 185 -5.10 -3.19 1.82
N HIS A 186 -4.94 -4.48 2.12
CA HIS A 186 -4.95 -5.55 1.12
C HIS A 186 -6.37 -5.82 0.64
N PRO A 187 -6.60 -6.19 -0.63
CA PRO A 187 -7.92 -6.55 -1.13
C PRO A 187 -8.34 -7.91 -0.56
N TRP A 188 -9.60 -8.30 -0.77
CA TRP A 188 -10.15 -9.55 -0.25
C TRP A 188 -9.37 -10.78 -0.77
N PRO A 189 -8.53 -11.44 0.07
CA PRO A 189 -7.61 -12.48 -0.42
C PRO A 189 -8.29 -13.69 -1.04
N GLU A 190 -9.47 -14.07 -0.55
CA GLU A 190 -10.26 -15.21 -1.03
C GLU A 190 -10.74 -15.02 -2.47
N LYS A 191 -10.79 -13.78 -2.96
CA LYS A 191 -11.12 -13.44 -4.35
C LYS A 191 -9.88 -13.37 -5.26
N ILE A 192 -8.68 -13.47 -4.69
CA ILE A 192 -7.42 -13.56 -5.41
C ILE A 192 -7.03 -15.03 -5.56
N THR A 193 -7.14 -15.52 -6.80
CA THR A 193 -6.77 -16.89 -7.16
C THR A 193 -5.78 -16.86 -8.32
N PRO A 194 -4.97 -17.92 -8.52
CA PRO A 194 -4.13 -18.03 -9.70
C PRO A 194 -4.92 -17.85 -11.00
N VAL A 195 -6.15 -18.37 -11.05
CA VAL A 195 -7.05 -18.21 -12.21
C VAL A 195 -7.43 -16.75 -12.42
N SER A 196 -7.87 -16.02 -11.38
CA SER A 196 -8.26 -14.62 -11.54
C SER A 196 -7.08 -13.72 -11.91
N ILE A 197 -5.89 -13.99 -11.41
CA ILE A 197 -4.65 -13.30 -11.80
C ILE A 197 -4.29 -13.61 -13.26
N ASN A 198 -4.32 -14.89 -13.65
CA ASN A 198 -4.04 -15.30 -15.02
C ASN A 198 -5.04 -14.63 -15.98
N SER A 199 -6.34 -14.70 -15.69
CA SER A 199 -7.38 -14.02 -16.49
C SER A 199 -7.17 -12.50 -16.54
N ALA A 200 -6.80 -11.87 -15.44
CA ALA A 200 -6.52 -10.45 -15.38
C ALA A 200 -5.34 -10.04 -16.29
N LEU A 201 -4.33 -10.90 -16.42
CA LEU A 201 -3.07 -10.62 -17.12
C LEU A 201 -2.96 -11.31 -18.49
N GLN A 202 -4.00 -12.03 -18.93
CA GLN A 202 -4.04 -12.81 -20.18
C GLN A 202 -3.66 -12.01 -21.43
N GLU A 203 -4.05 -10.72 -21.48
CA GLU A 203 -3.77 -9.83 -22.61
C GLU A 203 -2.48 -9.01 -22.48
N GLY A 204 -1.78 -9.08 -21.35
CA GLY A 204 -0.62 -8.21 -21.19
C GLY A 204 -0.01 -8.20 -19.80
N VAL A 205 0.75 -9.25 -19.49
CA VAL A 205 1.98 -9.00 -18.75
C VAL A 205 2.83 -8.07 -19.59
N ALA A 206 2.93 -6.83 -19.12
CA ALA A 206 3.79 -5.83 -19.69
C ALA A 206 5.22 -6.31 -19.45
N TRP A 207 5.77 -6.86 -20.51
CA TRP A 207 7.14 -7.31 -20.57
C TRP A 207 8.10 -6.13 -20.72
N PRO A 208 8.98 -5.83 -19.74
CA PRO A 208 8.75 -5.70 -18.29
C PRO A 208 8.15 -4.35 -17.92
N ALA A 209 7.35 -4.35 -16.85
CA ALA A 209 7.45 -3.44 -15.70
C ALA A 209 8.37 -2.24 -16.01
N SER A 210 7.77 -1.19 -16.59
CA SER A 210 8.29 0.10 -17.06
C SER A 210 9.79 0.42 -16.86
N SER A 211 10.64 -0.42 -17.45
CA SER A 211 11.88 0.01 -18.07
C SER A 211 12.13 -0.68 -19.41
N ALA A 212 11.22 -1.56 -19.87
CA ALA A 212 11.13 -1.95 -21.27
C ALA A 212 9.78 -2.61 -21.63
N THR A 213 8.64 -2.15 -21.09
CA THR A 213 7.36 -2.47 -21.73
C THR A 213 7.49 -2.09 -23.20
N LEU A 214 7.25 -3.04 -24.10
CA LEU A 214 7.27 -2.84 -25.55
C LEU A 214 6.10 -1.94 -25.99
N TYR A 215 6.18 -0.66 -25.62
CA TYR A 215 5.75 0.49 -26.41
C TYR A 215 6.96 1.11 -27.13
N GLN A 216 8.08 0.39 -27.19
CA GLN A 216 9.26 0.75 -27.96
C GLN A 216 9.45 -0.29 -29.06
N ARG A 217 9.88 0.19 -30.22
CA ARG A 217 10.20 -0.67 -31.36
C ARG A 217 11.51 -1.39 -31.09
N VAL A 218 11.54 -2.69 -31.36
CA VAL A 218 12.71 -3.55 -31.24
C VAL A 218 13.17 -3.95 -32.63
N PRO A 219 14.49 -3.91 -32.91
CA PRO A 219 15.05 -4.45 -34.13
C PRO A 219 14.98 -5.98 -34.13
N LEU A 220 14.02 -6.53 -34.87
CA LEU A 220 13.81 -7.96 -35.04
C LEU A 220 14.10 -8.40 -36.47
N ARG A 221 14.84 -9.49 -36.64
CA ARG A 221 14.92 -10.20 -37.92
C ARG A 221 13.86 -11.29 -37.96
N PHE A 222 12.89 -11.14 -38.85
CA PHE A 222 11.96 -12.18 -39.23
C PHE A 222 12.55 -12.98 -40.39
N ASP A 223 12.63 -14.30 -40.27
CA ASP A 223 13.09 -15.20 -41.33
C ASP A 223 12.04 -16.28 -41.57
N GLN A 224 11.17 -16.05 -42.56
CA GLN A 224 10.09 -16.98 -42.92
C GLN A 224 10.63 -18.32 -43.43
N GLY A 225 11.77 -18.33 -44.12
CA GLY A 225 12.33 -19.56 -44.70
C GLY A 225 12.92 -20.48 -43.63
N ALA A 226 13.62 -19.90 -42.65
CA ALA A 226 14.16 -20.63 -41.51
C ALA A 226 13.18 -20.81 -40.34
N ASN A 227 12.05 -20.09 -40.37
CA ASN A 227 11.13 -19.87 -39.25
C ASN A 227 11.82 -19.29 -38.01
N ASP A 228 12.77 -18.38 -38.19
CA ASP A 228 13.50 -17.80 -37.07
C ASP A 228 13.07 -16.36 -36.80
N LEU A 229 13.07 -16.01 -35.51
CA LEU A 229 12.96 -14.65 -35.03
C LEU A 229 14.21 -14.32 -34.20
N VAL A 230 14.93 -13.26 -34.56
CA VAL A 230 16.17 -12.86 -33.90
C VAL A 230 16.06 -11.45 -33.36
N ALA A 231 16.28 -11.27 -32.06
CA ALA A 231 16.43 -9.95 -31.44
C ALA A 231 17.86 -9.43 -31.62
N ARG A 232 18.02 -8.24 -32.21
CA ARG A 232 19.35 -7.68 -32.52
C ARG A 232 19.98 -6.90 -31.36
N ASP A 233 19.19 -6.50 -30.38
CA ASP A 233 19.58 -5.66 -29.24
C ASP A 233 19.68 -6.45 -27.91
N GLY A 234 19.52 -7.78 -27.96
CA GLY A 234 19.53 -8.63 -26.76
C GLY A 234 18.26 -8.56 -25.92
N SER A 235 17.16 -8.02 -26.45
CA SER A 235 15.86 -7.95 -25.75
C SER A 235 15.25 -9.33 -25.45
N PHE A 236 15.61 -10.39 -26.16
CA PHE A 236 15.29 -11.78 -25.77
C PHE A 236 16.20 -12.34 -24.67
N SER A 237 17.37 -11.77 -24.45
CA SER A 237 18.35 -12.28 -23.48
C SER A 237 18.24 -11.61 -22.10
N THR A 238 17.57 -10.46 -22.01
CA THR A 238 17.60 -9.58 -20.84
C THR A 238 16.22 -9.25 -20.31
N GLY A 239 16.17 -8.74 -19.08
CA GLY A 239 14.91 -8.43 -18.42
C GLY A 239 14.03 -9.67 -18.42
N PRO A 240 12.74 -9.53 -18.66
CA PRO A 240 11.89 -10.65 -18.84
C PRO A 240 12.28 -11.50 -20.04
N GLY A 241 12.91 -10.94 -21.12
CA GLY A 241 13.46 -11.61 -22.33
C GLY A 241 13.68 -13.10 -22.17
N ARG A 242 14.47 -13.36 -21.12
CA ARG A 242 14.91 -14.64 -20.59
C ARG A 242 13.82 -15.69 -20.36
N PHE A 243 12.55 -15.34 -20.17
CA PHE A 243 11.44 -16.26 -19.92
C PHE A 243 10.80 -16.82 -21.20
N LEU A 244 11.17 -16.29 -22.37
CA LEU A 244 10.77 -16.89 -23.65
C LEU A 244 11.34 -18.30 -23.76
N SER A 245 10.46 -19.25 -24.06
CA SER A 245 10.75 -20.68 -24.12
C SER A 245 9.82 -21.37 -25.12
N ALA A 246 10.08 -22.64 -25.43
CA ALA A 246 9.19 -23.45 -26.25
C ALA A 246 7.75 -23.43 -25.67
N GLY A 247 6.75 -23.22 -26.52
CA GLY A 247 5.35 -23.06 -26.14
C GLY A 247 4.92 -21.62 -25.81
N SER A 248 5.87 -20.70 -25.57
CA SER A 248 5.57 -19.28 -25.39
C SER A 248 4.96 -18.66 -26.65
N GLN A 249 4.16 -17.61 -26.48
CA GLN A 249 3.52 -16.90 -27.59
C GLN A 249 3.89 -15.42 -27.57
N LEU A 250 4.18 -14.86 -28.73
CA LEU A 250 4.51 -13.46 -28.95
C LEU A 250 3.51 -12.83 -29.92
N ARG A 251 2.77 -11.80 -29.50
CA ARG A 251 1.93 -11.02 -30.42
C ARG A 251 2.73 -9.86 -31.01
N VAL A 252 2.73 -9.72 -32.32
CA VAL A 252 3.25 -8.55 -33.02
C VAL A 252 2.15 -7.48 -33.02
N LEU A 253 2.34 -6.41 -32.25
CA LEU A 253 1.35 -5.34 -32.12
C LEU A 253 1.40 -4.36 -33.29
N SER A 254 2.61 -3.99 -33.74
CA SER A 254 2.81 -3.08 -34.88
C SER A 254 4.25 -3.09 -35.38
N GLY A 255 4.50 -2.63 -36.61
CA GLY A 255 5.85 -2.42 -37.14
C GLY A 255 6.55 -3.69 -37.64
N GLY A 256 5.89 -4.85 -37.58
CA GLY A 256 6.31 -6.11 -38.15
C GLY A 256 5.79 -6.37 -39.57
N GLY A 257 5.16 -5.38 -40.23
CA GLY A 257 4.70 -5.50 -41.62
C GLY A 257 3.52 -6.46 -41.74
N LEU A 258 3.58 -7.44 -42.65
CA LEU A 258 2.55 -8.49 -42.77
C LEU A 258 2.47 -9.42 -41.54
N ASN A 259 3.40 -9.29 -40.60
CA ASN A 259 3.33 -9.97 -39.31
C ASN A 259 2.45 -9.23 -38.28
N ASP A 260 2.03 -7.98 -38.54
CA ASP A 260 1.23 -7.19 -37.59
C ASP A 260 -0.10 -7.87 -37.24
N GLY A 261 -0.46 -7.83 -35.96
CA GLY A 261 -1.63 -8.49 -35.40
C GLY A 261 -1.48 -10.01 -35.19
N ARG A 262 -0.40 -10.63 -35.69
CA ARG A 262 -0.20 -12.08 -35.56
C ARG A 262 0.36 -12.46 -34.21
N THR A 263 0.03 -13.69 -33.82
CA THR A 263 0.62 -14.36 -32.66
C THR A 263 1.59 -15.40 -33.19
N LEU A 264 2.87 -15.28 -32.81
CA LEU A 264 3.96 -16.16 -33.16
C LEU A 264 4.17 -17.15 -32.03
N ARG A 265 4.09 -18.44 -32.32
CA ARG A 265 4.34 -19.48 -31.33
C ARG A 265 5.79 -19.94 -31.40
N ILE A 266 6.45 -19.98 -30.25
CA ILE A 266 7.85 -20.38 -30.16
C ILE A 266 7.90 -21.90 -30.10
N ALA A 267 8.44 -22.53 -31.14
CA ALA A 267 8.68 -23.96 -31.16
C ALA A 267 9.91 -24.33 -30.33
N GLU A 268 10.97 -23.52 -30.38
CA GLU A 268 12.22 -23.79 -29.68
C GLU A 268 12.99 -22.48 -29.42
N ARG A 269 13.73 -22.43 -28.31
CA ARG A 269 14.73 -21.38 -28.09
C ARG A 269 16.11 -21.88 -28.50
N LEU A 270 16.61 -21.34 -29.62
CA LEU A 270 17.87 -21.78 -30.22
C LEU A 270 19.10 -21.13 -29.56
N SER A 271 18.96 -19.87 -29.12
CA SER A 271 19.98 -19.14 -28.36
C SER A 271 19.32 -18.06 -27.50
N PRO A 272 20.07 -17.31 -26.68
CA PRO A 272 19.50 -16.20 -25.92
C PRO A 272 18.76 -15.16 -26.79
N GLU A 273 19.26 -14.91 -28.01
CA GLU A 273 18.74 -13.93 -28.98
C GLU A 273 17.87 -14.52 -30.10
N ARG A 274 17.85 -15.84 -30.28
CA ARG A 274 17.22 -16.50 -31.44
C ARG A 274 16.16 -17.51 -31.00
N LEU A 275 14.97 -17.36 -31.57
CA LEU A 275 13.82 -18.23 -31.38
C LEU A 275 13.47 -18.91 -32.70
N ARG A 276 13.16 -20.20 -32.65
CA ARG A 276 12.46 -20.90 -33.71
C ARG A 276 10.97 -20.72 -33.49
N ILE A 277 10.29 -20.19 -34.49
CA ILE A 277 8.85 -19.99 -34.55
C ILE A 277 8.21 -21.19 -35.26
N GLU A 278 6.96 -21.51 -34.93
CA GLU A 278 6.18 -22.51 -35.64
C GLU A 278 6.03 -22.16 -37.13
N ALA A 279 6.02 -23.19 -37.98
CA ALA A 279 5.99 -23.01 -39.41
C ALA A 279 4.70 -22.30 -39.86
N GLY A 280 4.85 -21.26 -40.67
CA GLY A 280 3.73 -20.51 -41.23
C GLY A 280 3.19 -19.38 -40.34
N ASP A 281 3.77 -19.12 -39.16
CA ASP A 281 3.40 -17.96 -38.34
C ASP A 281 4.02 -16.65 -38.85
N ILE A 282 5.29 -16.69 -39.30
CA ILE A 282 5.96 -15.56 -39.96
C ILE A 282 5.44 -15.43 -41.40
N GLN A 283 4.90 -14.27 -41.74
CA GLN A 283 4.35 -13.96 -43.08
C GLN A 283 5.29 -13.17 -43.97
N GLN A 284 6.25 -12.49 -43.37
CA GLN A 284 7.19 -11.63 -44.07
C GLN A 284 8.55 -11.70 -43.41
N SER A 285 9.57 -11.98 -44.22
CA SER A 285 10.97 -11.84 -43.82
C SER A 285 11.44 -10.38 -43.85
N GLY A 286 12.41 -10.05 -43.02
CA GLY A 286 13.08 -8.74 -43.01
C GLY A 286 13.62 -8.38 -41.64
N ASP A 287 14.54 -7.43 -41.61
CA ASP A 287 14.91 -6.72 -40.38
C ASP A 287 13.90 -5.57 -40.20
N LEU A 288 13.08 -5.62 -39.14
CA LEU A 288 11.96 -4.72 -38.89
C LEU A 288 11.98 -4.20 -37.45
N GLU A 289 11.57 -2.95 -37.29
CA GLU A 289 11.43 -2.28 -36.00
C GLU A 289 10.01 -2.50 -35.46
N ALA A 290 9.83 -3.61 -34.75
CA ALA A 290 8.52 -4.13 -34.36
C ALA A 290 8.25 -3.97 -32.86
N VAL A 291 6.98 -3.74 -32.54
CA VAL A 291 6.47 -3.81 -31.18
C VAL A 291 5.89 -5.21 -30.98
N VAL A 292 6.50 -6.00 -30.10
CA VAL A 292 6.04 -7.36 -29.77
C VAL A 292 5.66 -7.46 -28.31
N GLN A 293 4.82 -8.43 -27.93
CA GLN A 293 4.41 -8.61 -26.53
C GLN A 293 4.21 -10.09 -26.23
N HIS A 294 4.51 -10.50 -24.99
CA HIS A 294 4.04 -11.79 -24.48
C HIS A 294 2.52 -11.89 -24.62
N TYR A 295 2.06 -12.97 -25.21
CA TYR A 295 0.64 -13.27 -25.34
C TYR A 295 0.30 -14.50 -24.50
N ALA A 296 -0.64 -14.36 -23.56
CA ALA A 296 -1.02 -15.39 -22.60
C ALA A 296 0.19 -16.17 -22.00
N PRO A 297 1.23 -15.48 -21.46
CA PRO A 297 2.39 -16.16 -20.92
C PRO A 297 2.06 -16.99 -19.68
N ASP A 298 2.85 -18.02 -19.40
CA ASP A 298 2.87 -18.63 -18.08
C ASP A 298 3.44 -17.62 -17.07
N LEU A 299 2.66 -17.33 -16.04
CA LEU A 299 2.93 -16.27 -15.07
C LEU A 299 3.75 -16.77 -13.87
N GLU A 300 3.76 -18.08 -13.62
CA GLU A 300 4.48 -18.68 -12.50
C GLU A 300 6.00 -18.39 -12.52
N PRO A 301 6.72 -18.52 -13.65
CA PRO A 301 8.15 -18.19 -13.67
C PRO A 301 8.43 -16.68 -13.83
N VAL A 302 7.43 -15.89 -14.21
CA VAL A 302 7.60 -14.48 -14.60
C VAL A 302 7.35 -13.52 -13.45
N LEU A 303 6.31 -13.78 -12.64
CA LEU A 303 5.90 -12.87 -11.58
C LEU A 303 6.62 -13.18 -10.28
N ASP A 304 6.97 -12.13 -9.55
CA ASP A 304 7.50 -12.22 -8.20
C ASP A 304 6.71 -11.29 -7.27
N PRO A 305 5.81 -11.83 -6.41
CA PRO A 305 5.56 -13.25 -6.20
C PRO A 305 4.71 -13.89 -7.32
N PRO A 306 4.88 -15.20 -7.59
CA PRO A 306 4.11 -15.88 -8.62
C PRO A 306 2.64 -16.04 -8.23
N PRO A 307 1.70 -16.22 -9.17
CA PRO A 307 0.27 -16.34 -8.87
C PRO A 307 -0.05 -17.38 -7.78
N SER A 308 0.62 -18.53 -7.80
CA SER A 308 0.50 -19.59 -6.79
C SER A 308 0.89 -19.18 -5.36
N ARG A 309 1.60 -18.05 -5.18
CA ARG A 309 2.12 -17.56 -3.89
C ARG A 309 1.58 -16.19 -3.48
N GLN A 310 0.55 -15.71 -4.17
CA GLN A 310 -0.03 -14.39 -3.92
C GLN A 310 -0.78 -14.33 -2.61
N THR A 311 -1.63 -15.32 -2.31
CA THR A 311 -2.31 -15.38 -1.01
C THR A 311 -1.40 -16.05 0.03
N GLN A 312 -1.11 -15.34 1.11
CA GLN A 312 -0.21 -15.78 2.18
C GLN A 312 -0.90 -15.63 3.53
N ARG A 313 -0.81 -16.67 4.37
CA ARG A 313 -1.22 -16.60 5.77
C ARG A 313 -0.03 -16.30 6.66
N ARG A 314 -0.08 -15.20 7.41
CA ARG A 314 1.01 -14.79 8.31
C ARG A 314 0.53 -13.79 9.36
N ASP A 315 1.38 -13.52 10.33
CA ASP A 315 1.21 -12.39 11.24
C ASP A 315 1.67 -11.11 10.54
N TRP A 316 0.69 -10.32 10.10
CA TRP A 316 0.93 -9.14 9.26
C TRP A 316 1.27 -7.89 10.05
N ASN A 317 0.79 -7.81 11.29
CA ASN A 317 0.88 -6.60 12.12
C ASN A 317 1.71 -6.82 13.40
N GLY A 318 2.17 -8.05 13.68
CA GLY A 318 2.94 -8.41 14.86
C GLY A 318 2.09 -8.73 16.09
N SER A 319 0.80 -9.02 15.93
CA SER A 319 -0.14 -9.30 17.03
C SER A 319 -0.02 -10.73 17.58
N GLY A 320 0.67 -11.62 16.85
CA GLY A 320 0.67 -13.06 17.07
C GLY A 320 -0.48 -13.80 16.39
N ALA A 321 -1.45 -13.10 15.77
CA ALA A 321 -2.52 -13.71 15.00
C ALA A 321 -2.14 -13.81 13.52
N THR A 322 -2.45 -14.95 12.88
CA THR A 322 -2.17 -15.14 11.45
C THR A 322 -3.45 -15.08 10.62
N VAL A 323 -3.50 -14.17 9.65
CA VAL A 323 -4.61 -14.01 8.70
C VAL A 323 -4.11 -14.04 7.26
N ASP A 324 -5.00 -14.34 6.33
CA ASP A 324 -4.66 -14.31 4.90
C ASP A 324 -4.44 -12.88 4.42
N GLY A 325 -3.53 -12.68 3.48
CA GLY A 325 -3.28 -11.40 2.82
C GLY A 325 -2.55 -11.59 1.49
N VAL A 326 -2.52 -10.54 0.67
CA VAL A 326 -1.91 -10.57 -0.67
C VAL A 326 -0.45 -10.09 -0.69
N ALA A 327 0.44 -10.93 -1.22
CA ALA A 327 1.88 -10.70 -1.23
C ALA A 327 2.32 -9.51 -2.10
N SER A 328 1.67 -9.26 -3.25
CA SER A 328 1.98 -8.09 -4.09
C SER A 328 1.74 -6.75 -3.36
N TYR A 329 0.68 -6.68 -2.55
CA TYR A 329 0.39 -5.50 -1.74
C TYR A 329 1.43 -5.29 -0.65
N ARG A 330 1.97 -6.37 -0.07
CA ARG A 330 3.09 -6.26 0.87
C ARG A 330 4.30 -5.61 0.23
N VAL A 331 4.69 -6.09 -0.95
CA VAL A 331 5.85 -5.56 -1.68
C VAL A 331 5.67 -4.07 -1.89
N TRP A 332 4.48 -3.67 -2.33
CA TRP A 332 4.17 -2.26 -2.57
C TRP A 332 4.15 -1.41 -1.31
N ASN A 333 3.45 -1.85 -0.26
CA ASN A 333 3.38 -1.14 1.02
C ASN A 333 4.75 -1.02 1.69
N SER A 334 5.63 -2.02 1.53
CA SER A 334 7.02 -1.96 2.00
C SER A 334 7.82 -0.92 1.23
N MET A 335 7.66 -0.84 -0.10
CA MET A 335 8.29 0.20 -0.92
C MET A 335 7.83 1.60 -0.49
N LEU A 336 6.54 1.80 -0.23
CA LEU A 336 6.02 3.09 0.26
C LEU A 336 6.60 3.45 1.64
N GLN A 337 6.74 2.47 2.54
CA GLN A 337 7.36 2.68 3.84
C GLN A 337 8.85 3.06 3.72
N GLU A 338 9.60 2.39 2.86
CA GLU A 338 11.00 2.74 2.56
C GLU A 338 11.11 4.14 1.96
N LEU A 339 10.21 4.50 1.04
CA LEU A 339 10.17 5.84 0.45
C LEU A 339 9.89 6.91 1.51
N CYS A 340 8.99 6.66 2.45
CA CYS A 340 8.75 7.55 3.60
C CYS A 340 10.00 7.73 4.46
N ALA A 341 10.71 6.64 4.76
CA ALA A 341 11.95 6.70 5.53
C ALA A 341 13.05 7.48 4.79
N GLU A 342 13.20 7.22 3.49
CA GLU A 342 14.18 7.87 2.63
C GLU A 342 13.92 9.37 2.47
N THR A 343 12.64 9.75 2.35
CA THR A 343 12.25 11.14 2.12
C THR A 343 11.96 11.91 3.40
N ASP A 344 12.11 11.31 4.58
CA ASP A 344 11.74 11.88 5.88
C ASP A 344 10.27 12.35 5.92
N THR A 345 9.34 11.45 5.58
CA THR A 345 7.91 11.76 5.41
C THR A 345 7.04 10.86 6.28
N LEU A 346 6.00 11.41 6.90
CA LEU A 346 5.07 10.65 7.74
C LEU A 346 4.29 9.62 6.91
N LEU A 347 4.23 8.39 7.43
CA LEU A 347 3.39 7.31 6.90
C LEU A 347 2.18 7.09 7.82
N LEU A 348 0.98 7.08 7.24
CA LEU A 348 -0.23 6.55 7.86
C LEU A 348 -0.38 5.07 7.46
N ASP A 349 -0.32 4.19 8.46
CA ASP A 349 -0.25 2.74 8.27
C ASP A 349 -1.64 2.10 8.26
N MET A 350 -2.34 2.29 7.14
CA MET A 350 -3.65 1.68 6.87
C MET A 350 -3.55 0.16 6.76
N GLU A 351 -2.45 -0.39 6.23
CA GLU A 351 -2.18 -1.83 6.17
C GLU A 351 -2.29 -2.47 7.57
N TYR A 352 -1.54 -1.94 8.54
CA TYR A 352 -1.60 -2.40 9.93
C TYR A 352 -3.03 -2.37 10.50
N ARG A 353 -3.74 -1.26 10.29
CA ARG A 353 -5.11 -1.09 10.82
C ARG A 353 -6.11 -2.02 10.14
N GLY A 354 -5.96 -2.27 8.85
CA GLY A 354 -6.75 -3.23 8.11
C GLY A 354 -6.58 -4.65 8.65
N PHE A 355 -5.35 -5.08 8.90
CA PHE A 355 -5.11 -6.39 9.51
C PHE A 355 -5.63 -6.47 10.94
N ALA A 356 -5.43 -5.43 11.75
CA ALA A 356 -6.01 -5.38 13.10
C ALA A 356 -7.53 -5.51 13.09
N TRP A 357 -8.22 -4.97 12.06
CA TRP A 357 -9.66 -5.13 11.87
C TRP A 357 -10.02 -6.59 11.52
N VAL A 358 -9.37 -7.12 10.48
CA VAL A 358 -9.63 -8.45 9.92
C VAL A 358 -9.38 -9.57 10.93
N GLU A 359 -8.38 -9.42 11.81
CA GLU A 359 -8.09 -10.38 12.87
C GLU A 359 -9.30 -10.69 13.77
N LYS A 360 -10.17 -9.69 14.01
CA LYS A 360 -11.37 -9.89 14.86
C LYS A 360 -12.64 -10.08 14.05
N ARG A 361 -12.76 -9.47 12.87
CA ARG A 361 -14.02 -9.39 12.11
C ARG A 361 -14.01 -10.14 10.76
N GLY A 362 -12.86 -10.62 10.31
CA GLY A 362 -12.69 -11.29 9.02
C GLY A 362 -12.73 -10.34 7.82
N TRP A 363 -12.29 -10.82 6.66
CA TRP A 363 -12.22 -10.03 5.42
C TRP A 363 -13.59 -9.63 4.87
N GLU A 364 -14.60 -10.46 5.05
CA GLU A 364 -15.97 -10.16 4.61
C GLU A 364 -16.48 -8.84 5.20
N SER A 365 -16.18 -8.57 6.48
CA SER A 365 -16.58 -7.34 7.16
C SER A 365 -15.91 -6.08 6.61
N VAL A 366 -14.82 -6.23 5.87
CA VAL A 366 -14.15 -5.11 5.18
C VAL A 366 -14.86 -4.78 3.87
N TYR A 367 -15.36 -5.79 3.16
CA TYR A 367 -15.76 -5.67 1.76
C TYR A 367 -17.25 -5.88 1.51
N THR A 368 -18.02 -6.15 2.55
CA THR A 368 -19.47 -6.34 2.45
C THR A 368 -20.21 -5.32 3.31
N SER A 369 -21.25 -4.74 2.75
CA SER A 369 -22.26 -3.97 3.49
C SER A 369 -23.66 -4.41 3.10
N VAL A 370 -24.64 -4.09 3.96
CA VAL A 370 -26.06 -4.26 3.64
C VAL A 370 -26.70 -2.88 3.66
N TYR A 371 -27.34 -2.50 2.57
CA TYR A 371 -28.04 -1.24 2.43
C TYR A 371 -29.44 -1.46 1.86
N ALA A 372 -30.47 -0.90 2.49
CA ALA A 372 -31.86 -1.04 2.08
C ALA A 372 -32.32 -2.51 1.88
N GLY A 373 -31.72 -3.45 2.63
CA GLY A 373 -31.98 -4.88 2.49
C GLY A 373 -31.18 -5.59 1.38
N GLU A 374 -30.41 -4.85 0.58
CA GLU A 374 -29.56 -5.38 -0.47
C GLU A 374 -28.11 -5.53 0.02
N ARG A 375 -27.51 -6.70 -0.24
CA ARG A 375 -26.09 -6.94 -0.01
C ARG A 375 -25.28 -6.23 -1.10
N PHE A 376 -24.37 -5.37 -0.69
CA PHE A 376 -23.39 -4.73 -1.56
C PHE A 376 -22.01 -5.25 -1.21
N GLU A 377 -21.26 -5.66 -2.24
CA GLU A 377 -19.98 -6.32 -2.07
C GLU A 377 -18.95 -5.72 -3.01
N THR A 378 -17.77 -5.44 -2.47
CA THR A 378 -16.60 -5.00 -3.23
C THR A 378 -15.48 -6.04 -3.11
N PHE A 379 -14.36 -5.74 -3.76
CA PHE A 379 -13.17 -6.58 -3.73
C PHE A 379 -11.97 -5.88 -3.11
N ASN A 380 -11.81 -4.58 -3.36
CA ASN A 380 -10.65 -3.80 -2.94
C ASN A 380 -11.00 -2.46 -2.26
N HIS A 381 -12.26 -2.03 -2.29
CA HIS A 381 -12.74 -0.83 -1.60
C HIS A 381 -13.36 -1.20 -0.26
N PRO A 382 -12.81 -0.75 0.89
CA PRO A 382 -13.42 -1.02 2.18
C PRO A 382 -14.80 -0.35 2.27
N GLN A 383 -15.77 -1.08 2.80
CA GLN A 383 -17.13 -0.63 3.03
C GLN A 383 -17.22 0.31 4.23
N LEU A 384 -18.34 1.04 4.32
CA LEU A 384 -18.53 2.17 5.22
C LEU A 384 -18.02 1.96 6.66
N GLU A 385 -18.40 0.86 7.31
CA GLU A 385 -18.03 0.60 8.70
C GLU A 385 -16.52 0.41 8.85
N ALA A 386 -15.94 -0.50 8.06
CA ALA A 386 -14.52 -0.77 8.05
C ALA A 386 -13.71 0.47 7.62
N GLN A 387 -14.17 1.20 6.61
CA GLN A 387 -13.51 2.43 6.12
C GLN A 387 -13.52 3.54 7.18
N SER A 388 -14.64 3.76 7.85
CA SER A 388 -14.75 4.72 8.96
C SER A 388 -13.84 4.36 10.13
N ALA A 389 -13.69 3.07 10.44
CA ALA A 389 -12.84 2.61 11.53
C ALA A 389 -11.34 2.65 11.15
N ILE A 390 -10.97 2.08 10.01
CA ILE A 390 -9.59 1.90 9.53
C ILE A 390 -8.99 3.21 9.00
N TYR A 391 -9.72 3.95 8.15
CA TYR A 391 -9.24 5.22 7.61
C TYR A 391 -9.67 6.36 8.52
N GLY A 392 -10.97 6.45 8.81
CA GLY A 392 -11.52 7.55 9.59
C GLY A 392 -10.93 7.64 11.00
N GLY A 393 -10.74 6.51 11.69
CA GLY A 393 -10.14 6.51 13.03
C GLY A 393 -8.72 7.09 13.06
N LEU A 394 -7.90 6.79 12.05
CA LEU A 394 -6.52 7.27 11.95
C LEU A 394 -6.49 8.74 11.54
N MET A 395 -7.37 9.14 10.63
CA MET A 395 -7.53 10.53 10.19
C MET A 395 -8.02 11.44 11.32
N ARG A 396 -8.95 10.97 12.17
CA ARG A 396 -9.37 11.69 13.38
C ARG A 396 -8.24 11.82 14.40
N HIS A 397 -7.47 10.76 14.61
CA HIS A 397 -6.31 10.82 15.50
C HIS A 397 -5.22 11.77 14.98
N LEU A 398 -4.97 11.76 13.67
CA LEU A 398 -4.06 12.71 13.03
C LEU A 398 -4.51 14.16 13.26
N ALA A 399 -5.81 14.44 13.16
CA ALA A 399 -6.37 15.76 13.45
C ALA A 399 -6.10 16.18 14.90
N GLU A 400 -6.18 15.27 15.87
CA GLU A 400 -5.84 15.53 17.28
C GLU A 400 -4.36 15.88 17.45
N LEU A 401 -3.46 15.12 16.81
CA LEU A 401 -2.02 15.40 16.83
C LEU A 401 -1.71 16.76 16.19
N VAL A 402 -2.35 17.08 15.07
CA VAL A 402 -2.21 18.40 14.43
C VAL A 402 -2.72 19.51 15.33
N HIS A 403 -3.90 19.33 15.93
CA HIS A 403 -4.48 20.30 16.85
C HIS A 403 -3.54 20.56 18.03
N GLN A 404 -2.95 19.51 18.61
CA GLN A 404 -2.04 19.58 19.76
C GLN A 404 -0.59 19.99 19.40
N ASN A 405 -0.31 20.27 18.12
CA ASN A 405 1.05 20.50 17.61
C ASN A 405 2.03 19.36 17.96
N ALA A 406 1.52 18.13 17.97
CA ALA A 406 2.24 16.91 18.33
C ALA A 406 2.54 16.02 17.10
N LEU A 407 2.39 16.57 15.89
CA LEU A 407 2.68 15.84 14.67
C LEU A 407 4.20 15.58 14.57
N PRO A 408 4.67 14.32 14.39
CA PRO A 408 6.10 14.02 14.32
C PRO A 408 6.80 14.91 13.28
N PRO A 409 7.99 15.47 13.51
CA PRO A 409 8.57 16.43 12.55
C PRO A 409 9.07 15.79 11.24
N GLY A 410 9.37 14.49 11.25
CA GLY A 410 9.93 13.76 10.10
C GLY A 410 9.30 12.38 9.90
N TYR A 411 10.09 11.39 9.48
CA TYR A 411 9.66 10.01 9.29
C TYR A 411 9.15 9.43 10.61
N ALA A 412 7.90 8.98 10.56
CA ALA A 412 7.27 8.17 11.58
C ALA A 412 6.21 7.30 10.89
N VAL A 413 5.84 6.22 11.57
CA VAL A 413 4.73 5.36 11.15
C VAL A 413 3.61 5.52 12.16
N LEU A 414 2.50 6.13 11.74
CA LEU A 414 1.34 6.35 12.59
C LEU A 414 0.29 5.25 12.37
N ARG A 415 0.03 4.48 13.43
CA ARG A 415 -0.99 3.41 13.46
C ARG A 415 -2.28 3.82 14.17
N GLY A 416 -2.23 4.94 14.91
CA GLY A 416 -3.37 5.49 15.63
C GLY A 416 -3.90 4.60 16.76
N PRO A 417 -5.08 4.93 17.30
CA PRO A 417 -5.72 4.16 18.37
C PRO A 417 -6.24 2.81 17.86
N ASP A 418 -6.55 1.92 18.81
CA ASP A 418 -7.16 0.61 18.53
C ASP A 418 -8.37 0.78 17.60
N VAL A 419 -8.34 0.07 16.47
CA VAL A 419 -9.38 0.10 15.44
C VAL A 419 -10.72 -0.40 15.96
N HIS A 420 -10.73 -1.16 17.06
CA HIS A 420 -11.94 -1.69 17.68
C HIS A 420 -12.58 -0.75 18.70
N ALA A 421 -11.84 0.24 19.21
CA ALA A 421 -12.36 1.18 20.20
C ALA A 421 -13.34 2.21 19.59
N VAL A 422 -13.36 2.35 18.26
CA VAL A 422 -14.09 3.41 17.54
C VAL A 422 -15.38 2.90 16.89
N ALA A 423 -15.59 1.59 16.81
CA ALA A 423 -16.71 0.97 16.10
C ALA A 423 -18.03 0.92 16.92
N GLY A 424 -18.12 1.70 17.99
CA GLY A 424 -19.29 1.75 18.89
C GLY A 424 -19.96 3.12 18.99
N ALA A 425 -19.69 4.03 18.04
CA ALA A 425 -20.28 5.37 17.99
C ALA A 425 -21.19 5.54 16.78
#